data_AF-A0A8S1XSZ9-F1
#
_entry.id   AF-A0A8S1XSZ9-F1
#
_cell.length_a   1.000
_cell.length_b   1.000
_cell.length_c   1.000
_cell.angle_alpha   90.00
_cell.angle_beta   90.00
_cell.angle_gamma   90.00
#
_symmetry.space_group_name_H-M   'P 1'
#
loop_
_entity.id
_entity.type
_entity.pdbx_description
1 polymer ?
#
loop_
_entity_poly.entity_id
_entity_poly.type
_entity_poly.pdbx_seq_one_letter_code
_entity_poly.pdbx_strand_id
1 'polypeptide(L)'
;MPLKLNLKMQMNVQSQHKYQNLMQSSNFQCTAQIGGGYVEEGNNCYDQDDQINCVYNIKNNQICFQLDGKCLDKICENAPQTLTSDKQCQDFHSSCTKKQEDGCIDRLLCSTYQIKEACKKDAIGNDCYWTGKQCVDKICENKTNEICQEYLDTCITNRKDCVLNQNCGAAIIQEACNKTMYGTQRHWNGNVCIPKTCKNAGPSYIGHDQFTQYMDTCTESTDEITGCTERTCDNAPSSFNTQK
;
A
#
# COMPACT_ATOMS: atom_id res chain seq x y z
N MET A 1 19.07 -44.66 -19.42
CA MET A 1 17.90 -43.84 -19.82
C MET A 1 17.04 -43.62 -18.58
N PRO A 2 16.93 -42.38 -18.08
CA PRO A 2 16.12 -42.01 -16.93
C PRO A 2 14.69 -41.63 -17.40
N LEU A 3 13.65 -41.96 -16.63
CA LEU A 3 12.36 -41.25 -16.62
C LEU A 3 11.45 -41.90 -15.58
N LYS A 4 11.37 -41.30 -14.39
CA LYS A 4 10.18 -41.16 -13.52
C LYS A 4 10.60 -40.52 -12.19
N LEU A 5 11.01 -39.25 -12.24
CA LEU A 5 11.21 -38.39 -11.09
C LEU A 5 10.29 -37.18 -11.26
N ASN A 6 9.02 -37.32 -10.88
CA ASN A 6 8.09 -36.24 -10.53
C ASN A 6 6.68 -36.83 -10.43
N LEU A 7 6.20 -37.07 -9.21
CA LEU A 7 4.76 -37.04 -8.89
C LEU A 7 4.48 -37.17 -7.37
N LYS A 8 5.46 -37.59 -6.55
CA LYS A 8 5.23 -37.79 -5.10
C LYS A 8 5.43 -36.56 -4.21
N MET A 9 6.00 -35.46 -4.71
CA MET A 9 6.26 -34.25 -3.89
C MET A 9 5.09 -33.26 -3.81
N GLN A 10 4.02 -33.43 -4.60
CA GLN A 10 2.88 -32.50 -4.58
C GLN A 10 1.69 -32.96 -3.73
N MET A 11 1.71 -34.18 -3.17
CA MET A 11 0.56 -34.73 -2.45
C MET A 11 0.58 -34.56 -0.92
N ASN A 12 1.61 -33.93 -0.32
CA ASN A 12 1.74 -33.90 1.15
C ASN A 12 1.55 -32.53 1.82
N VAL A 13 1.43 -31.45 1.05
CA VAL A 13 1.26 -30.09 1.62
C VAL A 13 -0.22 -29.80 1.91
N GLN A 14 -1.14 -30.30 1.08
CA GLN A 14 -2.59 -30.11 1.29
C GLN A 14 -3.16 -30.97 2.43
N SER A 15 -2.60 -32.16 2.67
CA SER A 15 -2.97 -33.00 3.81
C SER A 15 -2.53 -32.38 5.14
N GLN A 16 -1.33 -31.77 5.20
CA GLN A 16 -0.84 -31.07 6.40
C GLN A 16 -1.70 -29.85 6.77
N HIS A 17 -2.15 -29.05 5.80
CA HIS A 17 -3.08 -27.94 6.04
C HIS A 17 -4.45 -28.40 6.57
N LYS A 18 -4.91 -29.60 6.21
CA LYS A 18 -6.22 -30.11 6.66
C LYS A 18 -6.20 -30.55 8.13
N TYR A 19 -5.04 -31.00 8.65
CA TYR A 19 -4.85 -31.31 10.07
C TYR A 19 -4.59 -30.05 10.92
N GLN A 20 -4.01 -28.99 10.35
CA GLN A 20 -3.79 -27.71 11.04
C GLN A 20 -5.10 -27.01 11.47
N ASN A 21 -6.19 -27.15 10.68
CA ASN A 21 -7.48 -26.53 11.01
C ASN A 21 -8.24 -27.23 12.14
N LEU A 22 -7.86 -28.45 12.54
CA LEU A 22 -8.48 -29.17 13.67
C LEU A 22 -7.84 -28.82 15.02
N MET A 23 -6.56 -28.38 15.01
CA MET A 23 -5.79 -28.04 16.22
C MET A 23 -6.17 -26.71 16.86
N GLN A 24 -6.88 -25.82 16.15
CA GLN A 24 -7.33 -24.53 16.72
C GLN A 24 -8.45 -24.66 17.78
N SER A 25 -9.03 -25.86 17.95
CA SER A 25 -10.18 -26.07 18.84
C SER A 25 -9.84 -26.73 20.18
N SER A 26 -8.61 -27.20 20.37
CA SER A 26 -8.17 -27.86 21.60
C SER A 26 -6.72 -27.53 21.90
N ASN A 27 -6.50 -26.93 23.05
CA ASN A 27 -5.27 -26.40 23.62
C ASN A 27 -4.12 -27.44 23.79
N PHE A 28 -3.73 -28.15 22.73
CA PHE A 28 -2.72 -29.22 22.75
C PHE A 28 -1.45 -28.79 21.99
N GLN A 29 -0.33 -28.73 22.72
CA GLN A 29 1.01 -28.32 22.25
C GLN A 29 1.84 -29.49 21.69
N CYS A 30 1.25 -30.30 20.81
CA CYS A 30 1.92 -31.50 20.31
C CYS A 30 1.86 -31.65 18.80
N THR A 31 3.03 -31.90 18.17
CA THR A 31 3.13 -32.25 16.74
C THR A 31 3.27 -33.77 16.56
N ALA A 32 2.77 -34.30 15.44
CA ALA A 32 2.85 -35.73 15.13
C ALA A 32 4.22 -36.13 14.55
N GLN A 33 4.86 -37.17 15.09
CA GLN A 33 6.15 -37.70 14.62
C GLN A 33 6.02 -38.80 13.55
N ILE A 34 7.04 -38.95 12.70
CA ILE A 34 7.13 -40.09 11.75
C ILE A 34 7.30 -41.39 12.55
N GLY A 35 6.43 -42.38 12.29
CA GLY A 35 6.40 -43.65 13.02
C GLY A 35 5.27 -43.75 14.06
N GLY A 36 4.50 -42.68 14.26
CA GLY A 36 3.39 -42.62 15.20
C GLY A 36 3.82 -42.10 16.59
N GLY A 37 3.01 -41.22 17.17
CA GLY A 37 3.26 -40.56 18.46
C GLY A 37 3.11 -39.04 18.38
N TYR A 38 3.13 -38.40 19.55
CA TYR A 38 3.06 -36.96 19.73
C TYR A 38 4.33 -36.51 20.45
N VAL A 39 4.94 -35.42 20.01
CA VAL A 39 6.12 -34.82 20.67
C VAL A 39 5.70 -33.46 21.22
N GLU A 40 6.11 -33.15 22.45
CA GLU A 40 5.95 -31.80 23.01
C GLU A 40 6.77 -30.82 22.17
N GLU A 41 6.14 -29.72 21.76
CA GLU A 41 6.82 -28.69 20.98
C GLU A 41 7.88 -27.98 21.84
N GLY A 42 9.07 -27.82 21.27
CA GLY A 42 10.17 -27.12 21.94
C GLY A 42 9.81 -25.67 22.24
N ASN A 43 10.26 -25.19 23.40
CA ASN A 43 10.07 -23.81 23.86
C ASN A 43 10.65 -22.75 22.90
N ASN A 44 11.64 -23.11 22.10
CA ASN A 44 12.23 -22.27 21.07
C ASN A 44 12.53 -23.09 19.81
N CYS A 45 12.68 -22.46 18.64
CA CYS A 45 13.01 -23.18 17.41
C CYS A 45 14.33 -23.95 17.53
N TYR A 46 15.35 -23.39 18.20
CA TYR A 46 16.64 -24.06 18.38
C TYR A 46 16.60 -25.27 19.34
N ASP A 47 15.51 -25.46 20.09
CA ASP A 47 15.32 -26.61 20.97
C ASP A 47 14.70 -27.82 20.23
N GLN A 48 14.37 -27.67 18.94
CA GLN A 48 13.66 -28.67 18.15
C GLN A 48 14.66 -29.44 17.26
N ASP A 49 15.15 -30.58 17.78
CA ASP A 49 16.19 -31.41 17.15
C ASP A 49 15.68 -32.29 15.98
N ASP A 50 14.38 -32.55 15.90
CA ASP A 50 13.78 -33.37 14.85
C ASP A 50 13.23 -32.52 13.69
N GLN A 51 13.65 -32.83 12.45
CA GLN A 51 13.28 -32.10 11.22
C GLN A 51 11.76 -31.93 11.03
N ILE A 52 10.96 -32.83 11.60
CA ILE A 52 9.50 -32.87 11.47
C ILE A 52 8.83 -31.79 12.34
N ASN A 53 9.47 -31.40 13.45
CA ASN A 53 8.86 -30.53 14.45
C ASN A 53 9.22 -29.05 14.28
N CYS A 54 10.07 -28.71 13.31
CA CYS A 54 10.52 -27.34 13.06
C CYS A 54 9.44 -26.46 12.41
N VAL A 55 8.43 -26.07 13.21
CA VAL A 55 7.24 -25.36 12.70
C VAL A 55 7.03 -24.03 13.40
N TYR A 56 6.94 -24.01 14.72
CA TYR A 56 6.81 -22.77 15.50
C TYR A 56 7.35 -22.91 16.92
N ASN A 57 7.77 -21.78 17.48
CA ASN A 57 8.12 -21.57 18.88
C ASN A 57 6.85 -21.30 19.68
N ILE A 58 6.55 -22.12 20.69
CA ILE A 58 5.32 -22.00 21.49
C ILE A 58 5.29 -20.81 22.47
N LYS A 59 6.44 -20.23 22.84
CA LYS A 59 6.50 -19.12 23.79
C LYS A 59 6.00 -17.81 23.19
N ASN A 60 6.30 -17.57 21.92
CA ASN A 60 6.01 -16.31 21.23
C ASN A 60 5.30 -16.49 19.88
N ASN A 61 4.95 -17.73 19.51
CA ASN A 61 4.35 -18.07 18.23
C ASN A 61 5.24 -17.69 17.03
N GLN A 62 6.57 -17.64 17.21
CA GLN A 62 7.53 -17.38 16.13
C GLN A 62 7.59 -18.57 15.18
N ILE A 63 7.43 -18.34 13.89
CA ILE A 63 7.55 -19.38 12.87
C ILE A 63 9.01 -19.85 12.83
N CYS A 64 9.21 -21.16 12.74
CA CYS A 64 10.53 -21.77 12.56
C CYS A 64 10.78 -22.12 11.09
N PHE A 65 12.04 -22.30 10.74
CA PHE A 65 12.44 -22.90 9.47
C PHE A 65 13.73 -23.70 9.64
N GLN A 66 13.96 -24.64 8.73
CA GLN A 66 15.14 -25.49 8.76
C GLN A 66 16.25 -24.94 7.86
N LEU A 67 17.48 -24.89 8.40
CA LEU A 67 18.69 -24.55 7.66
C LEU A 67 19.86 -25.41 8.13
N ASP A 68 20.55 -26.09 7.21
CA ASP A 68 21.72 -26.92 7.49
C ASP A 68 21.52 -27.93 8.64
N GLY A 69 20.34 -28.55 8.68
CA GLY A 69 19.98 -29.54 9.71
C GLY A 69 19.58 -28.95 11.06
N LYS A 70 19.59 -27.62 11.21
CA LYS A 70 19.15 -26.93 12.43
C LYS A 70 17.77 -26.32 12.24
N CYS A 71 17.01 -26.23 13.33
CA CYS A 71 15.78 -25.46 13.36
C CYS A 71 16.03 -24.06 13.92
N LEU A 72 15.66 -23.03 13.18
CA LEU A 72 15.95 -21.62 13.49
C LEU A 72 14.66 -20.80 13.42
N ASP A 73 14.64 -19.68 14.16
CA ASP A 73 13.57 -18.69 14.02
C ASP A 73 13.58 -18.13 12.60
N LYS A 74 12.41 -18.07 11.97
CA LYS A 74 12.22 -17.53 10.62
C LYS A 74 12.19 -16.00 10.63
N ILE A 75 13.33 -15.42 10.97
CA ILE A 75 13.62 -13.97 11.04
C ILE A 75 14.71 -13.59 10.03
N CYS A 76 14.79 -12.31 9.67
CA CYS A 76 15.66 -11.85 8.59
C CYS A 76 17.15 -12.16 8.82
N GLU A 77 17.61 -12.10 10.07
CA GLU A 77 19.00 -12.39 10.48
C GLU A 77 19.39 -13.84 10.21
N ASN A 78 18.43 -14.77 10.27
CA ASN A 78 18.66 -16.18 10.01
C ASN A 78 18.47 -16.54 8.53
N ALA A 79 18.08 -15.59 7.68
CA ALA A 79 17.83 -15.88 6.27
C ALA A 79 19.10 -16.41 5.56
N PRO A 80 18.99 -17.43 4.68
CA PRO A 80 20.14 -17.98 3.98
C PRO A 80 20.88 -16.91 3.16
N GLN A 81 22.21 -16.95 3.18
CA GLN A 81 23.04 -16.08 2.34
C GLN A 81 22.84 -16.31 0.83
N THR A 82 22.29 -17.46 0.44
CA THR A 82 21.93 -17.75 -0.96
C THR A 82 20.79 -16.87 -1.49
N LEU A 83 20.11 -16.10 -0.63
CA LEU A 83 19.09 -15.13 -1.05
C LEU A 83 19.78 -13.83 -1.46
N THR A 84 19.69 -13.50 -2.75
CA THR A 84 20.46 -12.40 -3.37
C THR A 84 19.58 -11.28 -3.93
N SER A 85 18.26 -11.38 -3.75
CA SER A 85 17.28 -10.39 -4.21
C SER A 85 16.26 -10.05 -3.13
N ASP A 86 15.73 -8.84 -3.19
CA ASP A 86 14.69 -8.38 -2.25
C ASP A 86 13.42 -9.24 -2.34
N LYS A 87 13.08 -9.74 -3.54
CA LYS A 87 11.95 -10.66 -3.70
C LYS A 87 12.17 -11.96 -2.92
N GLN A 88 13.38 -12.54 -3.01
CA GLN A 88 13.71 -13.75 -2.25
C GLN A 88 13.64 -13.50 -0.74
N CYS A 89 14.14 -12.35 -0.27
CA CYS A 89 14.04 -11.98 1.14
C CYS A 89 12.58 -11.78 1.59
N GLN A 90 11.76 -11.13 0.78
CA GLN A 90 10.33 -10.93 1.06
C GLN A 90 9.55 -12.25 1.05
N ASP A 91 9.86 -13.15 0.11
CA ASP A 91 9.27 -14.49 0.02
C ASP A 91 9.71 -15.36 1.22
N PHE A 92 10.92 -15.13 1.76
CA PHE A 92 11.35 -15.73 3.02
C PHE A 92 10.54 -15.18 4.19
N HIS A 93 10.56 -13.86 4.44
CA HIS A 93 9.71 -13.23 5.45
C HIS A 93 9.36 -11.80 5.03
N SER A 94 8.08 -11.42 5.21
CA SER A 94 7.54 -10.19 4.61
C SER A 94 8.16 -8.89 5.14
N SER A 95 8.69 -8.90 6.37
CA SER A 95 9.45 -7.78 6.94
C SER A 95 10.86 -7.66 6.39
N CYS A 96 11.37 -8.63 5.62
CA CYS A 96 12.74 -8.61 5.16
C CYS A 96 12.93 -7.87 3.84
N THR A 97 14.15 -7.38 3.66
CA THR A 97 14.71 -6.82 2.44
C THR A 97 16.11 -7.37 2.21
N LYS A 98 16.66 -7.13 1.02
CA LYS A 98 18.00 -7.59 0.67
C LYS A 98 19.06 -6.80 1.44
N LYS A 99 20.02 -7.48 2.06
CA LYS A 99 21.15 -6.84 2.74
C LYS A 99 22.17 -6.32 1.71
N GLN A 100 23.08 -5.40 2.06
CA GLN A 100 24.10 -4.95 1.11
C GLN A 100 24.97 -6.10 0.57
N GLU A 101 25.37 -6.99 1.46
CA GLU A 101 26.04 -8.25 1.13
C GLU A 101 24.99 -9.32 0.75
N ASP A 102 25.33 -10.57 0.92
CA ASP A 102 24.43 -11.70 0.76
C ASP A 102 23.45 -11.84 1.95
N GLY A 103 22.29 -12.41 1.69
CA GLY A 103 21.23 -12.62 2.69
C GLY A 103 20.30 -11.41 2.89
N CYS A 104 19.59 -11.43 4.01
CA CYS A 104 18.49 -10.51 4.28
C CYS A 104 18.70 -9.71 5.57
N ILE A 105 17.97 -8.61 5.67
CA ILE A 105 17.88 -7.78 6.87
C ILE A 105 16.43 -7.30 7.02
N ASP A 106 16.05 -6.91 8.23
CA ASP A 106 14.76 -6.25 8.44
C ASP A 106 14.62 -4.99 7.60
N ARG A 107 13.38 -4.71 7.18
CA ARG A 107 13.01 -3.43 6.61
C ARG A 107 13.11 -2.36 7.69
N LEU A 108 13.77 -1.26 7.32
CA LEU A 108 13.98 -0.08 8.14
C LEU A 108 13.51 1.16 7.36
N LEU A 109 13.89 2.36 7.81
CA LEU A 109 13.60 3.60 7.08
C LEU A 109 14.32 3.62 5.73
N CYS A 110 13.71 4.23 4.70
CA CYS A 110 14.30 4.29 3.36
C CYS A 110 15.74 4.83 3.37
N SER A 111 16.03 5.85 4.18
CA SER A 111 17.36 6.48 4.31
C SER A 111 18.47 5.53 4.82
N THR A 112 18.12 4.36 5.37
CA THR A 112 19.11 3.39 5.87
C THR A 112 19.71 2.54 4.75
N TYR A 113 19.03 2.40 3.61
CA TYR A 113 19.44 1.49 2.55
C TYR A 113 20.53 2.09 1.65
N GLN A 114 21.61 1.34 1.47
CA GLN A 114 22.79 1.75 0.68
C GLN A 114 22.80 1.18 -0.74
N ILE A 115 21.82 0.35 -1.10
CA ILE A 115 21.73 -0.32 -2.41
C ILE A 115 20.32 -0.21 -2.98
N LYS A 116 20.22 -0.22 -4.31
CA LYS A 116 18.97 -0.06 -5.05
C LYS A 116 17.99 -1.21 -4.77
N GLU A 117 18.49 -2.43 -4.65
CA GLU A 117 17.66 -3.64 -4.50
C GLU A 117 16.85 -3.61 -3.20
N ALA A 118 17.39 -3.03 -2.13
CA ALA A 118 16.71 -2.88 -0.84
C ALA A 118 15.74 -1.69 -0.80
N CYS A 119 15.95 -0.71 -1.67
CA CYS A 119 15.23 0.56 -1.72
C CYS A 119 13.86 0.42 -2.39
N LYS A 120 12.91 -0.23 -1.71
CA LYS A 120 11.54 -0.40 -2.22
C LYS A 120 10.47 0.05 -1.25
N LYS A 121 10.55 -0.44 -0.02
CA LYS A 121 9.60 -0.12 1.05
C LYS A 121 10.30 0.01 2.40
N ASP A 122 9.77 0.89 3.23
CA ASP A 122 10.18 1.00 4.63
C ASP A 122 9.52 -0.08 5.51
N ALA A 123 9.81 -0.04 6.81
CA ALA A 123 9.28 -0.97 7.81
C ALA A 123 7.74 -0.94 7.95
N ILE A 124 7.09 0.18 7.63
CA ILE A 124 5.64 0.36 7.75
C ILE A 124 4.91 0.26 6.40
N GLY A 125 5.64 0.01 5.32
CA GLY A 125 5.11 -0.26 3.98
C GLY A 125 5.05 0.94 3.04
N ASN A 126 5.55 2.11 3.44
CA ASN A 126 5.66 3.27 2.55
C ASN A 126 6.68 2.98 1.45
N ASP A 127 6.44 3.54 0.26
CA ASP A 127 7.36 3.37 -0.85
C ASP A 127 8.64 4.19 -0.67
N CYS A 128 9.76 3.62 -1.11
CA CYS A 128 11.05 4.30 -1.20
C CYS A 128 11.41 4.64 -2.65
N TYR A 129 12.31 5.61 -2.83
CA TYR A 129 12.84 6.03 -4.11
C TYR A 129 14.38 5.98 -4.11
N TRP A 130 14.94 5.31 -5.12
CA TRP A 130 16.39 5.28 -5.34
C TRP A 130 16.82 6.47 -6.21
N THR A 131 17.55 7.42 -5.63
CA THR A 131 18.05 8.63 -6.33
C THR A 131 19.20 8.36 -7.31
N GLY A 132 19.70 7.12 -7.38
CA GLY A 132 20.97 6.79 -8.04
C GLY A 132 22.17 6.76 -7.09
N LYS A 133 22.06 7.40 -5.92
CA LYS A 133 23.13 7.46 -4.91
C LYS A 133 22.70 6.98 -3.53
N GLN A 134 21.49 7.36 -3.13
CA GLN A 134 20.91 7.05 -1.82
C GLN A 134 19.43 6.71 -1.97
N CYS A 135 18.94 5.95 -1.01
CA CYS A 135 17.51 5.67 -0.88
C CYS A 135 16.85 6.76 -0.03
N VAL A 136 15.70 7.26 -0.47
CA VAL A 136 14.90 8.27 0.24
C VAL A 136 13.44 7.85 0.24
N ASP A 137 12.63 8.49 1.07
CA ASP A 137 11.17 8.29 1.03
C ASP A 137 10.64 8.74 -0.33
N LYS A 138 9.74 7.95 -0.93
CA LYS A 138 9.15 8.28 -2.22
C LYS A 138 8.13 9.40 -2.04
N ILE A 139 8.53 10.62 -2.37
CA ILE A 139 7.70 11.83 -2.29
C ILE A 139 7.65 12.55 -3.64
N CYS A 140 6.66 13.41 -3.85
CA CYS A 140 6.44 14.12 -5.12
C CYS A 140 7.70 14.85 -5.60
N GLU A 141 8.42 15.48 -4.69
CA GLU A 141 9.59 16.33 -4.92
C GLU A 141 10.80 15.54 -5.44
N ASN A 142 10.77 14.22 -5.41
CA ASN A 142 11.84 13.38 -5.98
C ASN A 142 11.83 13.35 -7.51
N LYS A 143 10.74 13.81 -8.15
CA LYS A 143 10.58 13.75 -9.59
C LYS A 143 10.42 15.15 -10.19
N THR A 144 11.25 15.42 -11.17
CA THR A 144 11.16 16.56 -12.07
C THR A 144 10.77 16.01 -13.45
N ASN A 145 9.98 16.77 -14.23
CA ASN A 145 9.34 16.40 -15.51
C ASN A 145 7.92 15.84 -15.41
N GLU A 146 7.21 15.99 -16.53
CA GLU A 146 5.81 15.63 -16.75
C GLU A 146 5.60 14.12 -16.50
N ILE A 147 4.38 13.77 -16.04
CA ILE A 147 3.94 12.45 -15.52
C ILE A 147 4.09 12.26 -13.98
N CYS A 148 3.61 13.24 -13.19
CA CYS A 148 3.60 13.14 -11.72
C CYS A 148 2.66 12.05 -11.18
N GLN A 149 1.50 11.86 -11.80
CA GLN A 149 0.47 10.94 -11.32
C GLN A 149 0.81 9.46 -11.56
N GLU A 150 1.63 9.12 -12.57
CA GLU A 150 2.14 7.75 -12.71
C GLU A 150 3.27 7.45 -11.72
N TYR A 151 4.01 8.49 -11.30
CA TYR A 151 5.04 8.35 -10.28
C TYR A 151 4.43 8.09 -8.89
N LEU A 152 3.47 8.93 -8.51
CA LEU A 152 2.69 8.84 -7.27
C LEU A 152 1.30 9.46 -7.52
N ASP A 153 0.24 8.71 -7.25
CA ASP A 153 -1.15 9.11 -7.49
C ASP A 153 -1.57 10.35 -6.67
N THR A 154 -0.92 10.58 -5.53
CA THR A 154 -1.10 11.76 -4.69
C THR A 154 -0.40 13.02 -5.21
N CYS A 155 0.32 12.96 -6.33
CA CYS A 155 1.06 14.09 -6.87
C CYS A 155 0.36 14.73 -8.07
N ILE A 156 0.62 16.03 -8.26
CA ILE A 156 0.21 16.80 -9.44
C ILE A 156 1.40 17.58 -9.99
N THR A 157 1.33 17.94 -11.27
CA THR A 157 2.37 18.75 -11.92
C THR A 157 2.12 20.24 -11.72
N ASN A 158 3.19 21.01 -11.57
CA ASN A 158 3.19 22.47 -11.63
C ASN A 158 3.90 23.01 -12.91
N ARG A 159 4.06 22.15 -13.94
CA ARG A 159 4.85 22.33 -15.19
C ARG A 159 6.38 22.33 -15.03
N LYS A 160 6.90 22.37 -13.82
CA LYS A 160 8.34 22.31 -13.56
C LYS A 160 8.69 21.02 -12.80
N ASP A 161 7.97 20.80 -11.70
CA ASP A 161 8.19 19.76 -10.72
C ASP A 161 6.86 19.09 -10.34
N CYS A 162 6.95 17.98 -9.60
CA CYS A 162 5.81 17.33 -8.98
C CYS A 162 5.63 17.82 -7.54
N VAL A 163 4.39 18.10 -7.16
CA VAL A 163 4.03 18.57 -5.82
C VAL A 163 2.86 17.77 -5.26
N LEU A 164 2.76 17.72 -3.93
CA LEU A 164 1.69 17.01 -3.24
C LEU A 164 0.32 17.64 -3.53
N ASN A 165 -0.66 16.82 -3.93
CA ASN A 165 -2.02 17.23 -4.27
C ASN A 165 -2.91 17.45 -3.03
N GLN A 166 -2.40 18.14 -2.01
CA GLN A 166 -3.04 18.25 -0.71
C GLN A 166 -4.17 19.29 -0.67
N ASN A 167 -3.96 20.44 -1.32
CA ASN A 167 -4.85 21.61 -1.24
C ASN A 167 -4.99 22.32 -2.60
N CYS A 168 -5.82 23.35 -2.67
CA CYS A 168 -6.05 24.07 -3.92
C CYS A 168 -4.80 24.85 -4.38
N GLY A 169 -4.02 25.40 -3.45
CA GLY A 169 -2.80 26.16 -3.76
C GLY A 169 -1.70 25.32 -4.42
N ALA A 170 -1.72 23.99 -4.24
CA ALA A 170 -0.80 23.08 -4.93
C ALA A 170 -1.05 23.01 -6.45
N ALA A 171 -2.29 23.21 -6.89
CA ALA A 171 -2.67 23.20 -8.31
C ALA A 171 -2.57 24.62 -8.89
N ILE A 172 -1.38 25.01 -9.32
CA ILE A 172 -1.13 26.36 -9.88
C ILE A 172 -1.47 26.48 -11.37
N ILE A 173 -1.99 25.42 -11.99
CA ILE A 173 -2.40 25.38 -13.40
C ILE A 173 -3.77 24.72 -13.53
N GLN A 174 -4.50 25.09 -14.57
CA GLN A 174 -5.84 24.58 -14.85
C GLN A 174 -5.87 23.06 -15.00
N GLU A 175 -4.90 22.48 -15.69
CA GLU A 175 -4.86 21.03 -15.95
C GLU A 175 -4.72 20.19 -14.67
N ALA A 176 -4.14 20.77 -13.62
CA ALA A 176 -3.99 20.14 -12.30
C ALA A 176 -5.17 20.43 -11.34
N CYS A 177 -6.08 21.34 -11.71
CA CYS A 177 -7.17 21.81 -10.85
C CYS A 177 -8.44 20.94 -11.01
N ASN A 178 -8.39 19.72 -10.50
CA ASN A 178 -9.53 18.80 -10.50
C ASN A 178 -9.99 18.45 -9.08
N LYS A 179 -9.42 17.41 -8.47
CA LYS A 179 -9.72 16.99 -7.09
C LYS A 179 -8.44 16.84 -6.27
N THR A 180 -8.49 17.15 -4.99
CA THR A 180 -7.36 16.87 -4.07
C THR A 180 -7.19 15.36 -3.88
N MET A 181 -6.08 14.94 -3.29
CA MET A 181 -5.87 13.54 -2.89
C MET A 181 -6.92 13.03 -1.88
N TYR A 182 -7.62 13.95 -1.19
CA TYR A 182 -8.72 13.64 -0.27
C TYR A 182 -10.10 13.64 -0.94
N GLY A 183 -10.16 13.82 -2.26
CA GLY A 183 -11.41 13.84 -3.03
C GLY A 183 -12.16 15.18 -3.03
N THR A 184 -11.61 16.23 -2.42
CA THR A 184 -12.20 17.57 -2.46
C THR A 184 -12.22 18.10 -3.88
N GLN A 185 -13.41 18.41 -4.39
CA GLN A 185 -13.59 18.98 -5.73
C GLN A 185 -13.05 20.41 -5.79
N ARG A 186 -12.43 20.78 -6.92
CA ARG A 186 -11.86 22.10 -7.15
C ARG A 186 -12.34 22.68 -8.47
N HIS A 187 -12.23 23.99 -8.58
CA HIS A 187 -12.62 24.76 -9.74
C HIS A 187 -11.51 25.75 -10.09
N TRP A 188 -11.20 25.84 -11.39
CA TRP A 188 -10.28 26.83 -11.91
C TRP A 188 -11.06 28.09 -12.30
N ASN A 189 -10.82 29.20 -11.60
CA ASN A 189 -11.55 30.46 -11.86
C ASN A 189 -10.94 31.32 -12.98
N GLY A 190 -9.97 30.79 -13.73
CA GLY A 190 -9.21 31.52 -14.75
C GLY A 190 -7.84 32.02 -14.27
N ASN A 191 -7.60 32.09 -12.96
CA ASN A 191 -6.33 32.55 -12.40
C ASN A 191 -5.74 31.59 -11.35
N VAL A 192 -6.58 31.07 -10.46
CA VAL A 192 -6.16 30.21 -9.35
C VAL A 192 -7.16 29.07 -9.15
N CYS A 193 -6.64 27.93 -8.70
CA CYS A 193 -7.48 26.82 -8.29
C CYS A 193 -8.10 27.12 -6.93
N ILE A 194 -9.43 27.00 -6.84
CA ILE A 194 -10.21 27.26 -5.63
C ILE A 194 -11.10 26.07 -5.29
N PRO A 195 -11.61 25.95 -4.05
CA PRO A 195 -12.59 24.91 -3.72
C PRO A 195 -13.82 25.01 -4.62
N LYS A 196 -14.34 23.89 -5.11
CA LYS A 196 -15.59 23.88 -5.87
C LYS A 196 -16.77 24.00 -4.91
N THR A 197 -17.39 25.18 -4.87
CA THR A 197 -18.54 25.51 -4.02
C THR A 197 -19.45 26.44 -4.81
N CYS A 198 -20.74 26.53 -4.47
CA CYS A 198 -21.65 27.42 -5.20
C CYS A 198 -21.15 28.88 -5.26
N LYS A 199 -20.55 29.36 -4.16
CA LYS A 199 -19.97 30.72 -4.09
C LYS A 199 -18.78 30.94 -5.03
N ASN A 200 -18.11 29.87 -5.42
CA ASN A 200 -16.91 29.89 -6.25
C ASN A 200 -17.20 29.55 -7.72
N ALA A 201 -18.47 29.43 -8.13
CA ALA A 201 -18.85 29.19 -9.51
C ALA A 201 -18.46 30.36 -10.43
N GLY A 202 -18.60 31.59 -9.94
CA GLY A 202 -18.32 32.80 -10.70
C GLY A 202 -19.43 33.13 -11.71
N PRO A 203 -19.28 34.24 -12.46
CA PRO A 203 -20.35 34.82 -13.29
C PRO A 203 -20.62 34.04 -14.59
N SER A 204 -19.79 33.06 -14.94
CA SER A 204 -19.88 32.32 -16.21
C SER A 204 -21.05 31.32 -16.26
N TYR A 205 -21.70 31.04 -15.14
CA TYR A 205 -22.87 30.17 -15.07
C TYR A 205 -24.11 31.07 -14.94
N ILE A 206 -25.05 30.96 -15.87
CA ILE A 206 -26.27 31.79 -15.91
C ILE A 206 -27.48 30.85 -16.03
N GLY A 207 -28.40 30.95 -15.07
CA GLY A 207 -29.64 30.18 -15.05
C GLY A 207 -29.54 28.80 -14.39
N HIS A 208 -30.68 28.31 -13.88
CA HIS A 208 -30.79 27.10 -13.05
C HIS A 208 -30.13 25.84 -13.63
N ASP A 209 -30.27 25.63 -14.93
CA ASP A 209 -29.74 24.44 -15.61
C ASP A 209 -28.20 24.43 -15.62
N GLN A 210 -27.57 25.60 -15.81
CA GLN A 210 -26.11 25.73 -15.80
C GLN A 210 -25.54 25.62 -14.38
N PHE A 211 -26.29 26.05 -13.36
CA PHE A 211 -25.90 25.91 -11.96
C PHE A 211 -25.96 24.47 -11.47
N THR A 212 -27.02 23.76 -11.83
CA THR A 212 -27.17 22.32 -11.52
C THR A 212 -26.09 21.49 -12.23
N GLN A 213 -25.63 21.94 -13.40
CA GLN A 213 -24.50 21.36 -14.11
C GLN A 213 -23.15 21.61 -13.38
N TYR A 214 -22.98 22.77 -12.74
CA TYR A 214 -21.79 23.06 -11.94
C TYR A 214 -21.75 22.20 -10.67
N MET A 215 -22.80 22.25 -9.85
CA MET A 215 -23.07 21.36 -8.72
C MET A 215 -24.59 21.26 -8.52
N ASP A 216 -25.09 20.05 -8.33
CA ASP A 216 -26.51 19.75 -8.15
C ASP A 216 -27.14 20.43 -6.93
N THR A 217 -26.33 20.76 -5.92
CA THR A 217 -26.74 21.50 -4.72
C THR A 217 -26.85 23.02 -4.94
N CYS A 218 -26.46 23.55 -6.09
CA CYS A 218 -26.49 24.99 -6.34
C CYS A 218 -27.78 25.48 -7.02
N THR A 219 -28.14 26.73 -6.74
CA THR A 219 -29.21 27.48 -7.44
C THR A 219 -28.75 28.91 -7.71
N GLU A 220 -29.58 29.64 -8.45
CA GLU A 220 -29.36 31.05 -8.80
C GLU A 220 -29.12 31.91 -7.55
N SER A 221 -28.06 32.72 -7.61
CA SER A 221 -27.77 33.75 -6.61
C SER A 221 -28.36 35.09 -7.04
N THR A 222 -28.81 35.90 -6.09
CA THR A 222 -29.09 37.33 -6.34
C THR A 222 -27.81 38.17 -6.43
N ASP A 223 -26.66 37.58 -6.13
CA ASP A 223 -25.34 38.21 -6.25
C ASP A 223 -24.71 37.86 -7.60
N GLU A 224 -24.63 38.85 -8.49
CA GLU A 224 -24.08 38.75 -9.84
C GLU A 224 -22.59 38.36 -9.86
N ILE A 225 -21.86 38.49 -8.73
CA ILE A 225 -20.42 38.20 -8.64
C ILE A 225 -20.16 36.71 -8.38
N THR A 226 -20.92 36.11 -7.47
CA THR A 226 -20.73 34.69 -7.08
C THR A 226 -21.39 33.72 -8.05
N GLY A 227 -22.39 34.18 -8.81
CA GLY A 227 -23.13 33.37 -9.79
C GLY A 227 -24.14 32.41 -9.15
N CYS A 228 -23.73 31.62 -8.14
CA CYS A 228 -24.60 30.64 -7.48
C CYS A 228 -24.59 30.72 -5.95
N THR A 229 -25.63 30.17 -5.34
CA THR A 229 -25.71 29.90 -3.90
C THR A 229 -26.22 28.48 -3.62
N GLU A 230 -26.04 28.00 -2.39
CA GLU A 230 -26.55 26.68 -1.98
C GLU A 230 -28.08 26.67 -1.98
N ARG A 231 -28.67 25.55 -2.38
CA ARG A 231 -30.13 25.34 -2.32
C ARG A 231 -30.59 25.19 -0.88
N THR A 232 -31.56 26.00 -0.51
CA THR A 232 -32.31 25.93 0.75
C THR A 232 -33.80 25.91 0.43
N CYS A 233 -34.63 25.63 1.44
CA CYS A 233 -36.08 25.74 1.27
C CYS A 233 -36.51 27.20 1.01
N ASP A 234 -35.73 28.16 1.52
CA ASP A 234 -36.06 29.59 1.45
C ASP A 234 -35.79 30.19 0.05
N ASN A 235 -34.88 29.59 -0.73
CA ASN A 235 -34.52 30.05 -2.08
C ASN A 235 -34.90 29.05 -3.18
N ALA A 236 -35.74 28.06 -2.86
CA ALA A 236 -36.23 27.11 -3.84
C ALA A 236 -37.09 27.81 -4.91
N PRO A 237 -36.99 27.44 -6.20
CA PRO A 237 -37.82 28.02 -7.25
C PRO A 237 -39.30 27.81 -6.93
N SER A 238 -40.09 28.88 -6.97
CA SER A 238 -41.54 28.84 -6.71
C SER A 238 -42.35 28.25 -7.88
N SER A 239 -41.69 27.89 -8.99
CA SER A 239 -42.30 27.19 -10.13
C SER A 239 -41.43 26.02 -10.58
N PHE A 240 -42.03 24.82 -10.63
CA PHE A 240 -41.43 23.65 -11.27
C PHE A 240 -41.73 23.70 -12.75
N ASN A 241 -40.76 24.07 -13.58
CA ASN A 241 -40.90 23.94 -15.02
C ASN A 241 -40.54 22.49 -15.41
N THR A 242 -41.51 21.59 -15.37
CA THR A 242 -41.36 20.24 -15.90
C THR A 242 -41.34 20.32 -17.43
N GLN A 243 -40.19 20.61 -18.02
CA GLN A 243 -39.97 20.33 -19.44
C GLN A 243 -39.27 18.98 -19.56
N LYS A 244 -40.00 18.05 -20.17
CA LYS A 244 -39.61 16.68 -20.51
C LYS A 244 -38.67 16.66 -21.70
#